data_AF-A0A292S2S6-F1
#
_entry.id   AF-A0A292S2S6-F1
#
_cell.length_a   1.000
_cell.length_b   1.000
_cell.length_c   1.000
_cell.angle_alpha   90.00
_cell.angle_beta   90.00
_cell.angle_gamma   90.00
#
_symmetry.space_group_name_H-M   'P 1'
#
loop_
_entity.id
_entity.type
_entity.pdbx_description
1 polymer ?
#
loop_
_entity_poly.entity_id
_entity_poly.type
_entity_poly.pdbx_seq_one_letter_code
_entity_poly.pdbx_strand_id
1 'polypeptide(L)'
;MSSNNNKILINTLPKSLKPAAKFIRHQEQASGLSTSRFIQDATTCLIPKVVFSRSLADLTENTFLETSEEALIYFVPTILGERVARKVFSKGLNNELKKEVATTGVELLEKGGKNNKKVIPVKAAIALAAMAIPLTEFSLNYIKNLMTLKVFKKSDFKNIASLENTKEDISHQEKVKKSAQKHIGLAAGVYAGCLGLAGLLATKGKNSKILQNISEFIVAPGTKLFKKSPKAKNFFNKYTCMDFNSQNGKLCLSKGQLTTCVLVGGAGYFGASADRGKENFKETATRFPLVALYVITGSELVEKGFRKILYKMGKCKDLIGKDKNIPKFDDLGVLAEKLAKERKSTVEKEYKSLVKQKVLISGLPYVFSIGVMGFFVAGMTNYFTKKRYENAKQKTAGV
;
A
#
# COMPACT_ATOMS: atom_id res chain seq x y z
N MET A 1 5.92 17.96 24.21
CA MET A 1 5.19 17.71 25.46
C MET A 1 3.96 16.79 25.31
N SER A 2 3.13 16.84 24.25
CA SER A 2 1.88 16.02 24.18
C SER A 2 2.07 14.48 24.07
N SER A 3 3.16 13.99 23.47
CA SER A 3 3.36 12.54 23.24
C SER A 3 3.51 11.71 24.53
N ASN A 4 4.11 12.30 25.58
CA ASN A 4 4.32 11.63 26.87
C ASN A 4 3.03 11.54 27.69
N ASN A 5 2.24 12.62 27.76
CA ASN A 5 0.93 12.60 28.45
C ASN A 5 -0.01 11.56 27.85
N ASN A 6 -0.03 11.44 26.51
CA ASN A 6 -0.84 10.42 25.84
C ASN A 6 -0.39 8.98 26.15
N LYS A 7 0.91 8.71 26.29
CA LYS A 7 1.39 7.37 26.70
C LYS A 7 0.93 7.00 28.11
N ILE A 8 0.94 7.96 29.03
CA ILE A 8 0.49 7.79 30.41
C ILE A 8 -1.02 7.53 30.44
N LEU A 9 -1.81 8.37 29.75
CA LEU A 9 -3.27 8.25 29.69
C LEU A 9 -3.76 6.97 28.99
N ILE A 10 -3.06 6.44 27.99
CA ILE A 10 -3.40 5.12 27.41
C ILE A 10 -3.31 4.01 28.46
N ASN A 11 -2.41 4.14 29.45
CA ASN A 11 -2.25 3.12 30.46
C ASN A 11 -3.38 3.11 31.50
N THR A 12 -4.15 4.20 31.62
CA THR A 12 -5.31 4.30 32.51
C THR A 12 -6.59 3.71 31.89
N LEU A 13 -6.55 3.35 30.60
CA LEU A 13 -7.69 2.73 29.91
C LEU A 13 -7.96 1.30 30.39
N PRO A 14 -9.23 0.86 30.40
CA PRO A 14 -9.58 -0.53 30.69
C PRO A 14 -8.89 -1.54 29.77
N LYS A 15 -8.66 -2.76 30.27
CA LYS A 15 -8.01 -3.85 29.53
C LYS A 15 -8.66 -4.16 28.17
N SER A 16 -9.98 -3.97 28.04
CA SER A 16 -10.70 -4.18 26.77
C SER A 16 -10.52 -3.07 25.74
N LEU A 17 -10.26 -1.83 26.17
CA LEU A 17 -10.15 -0.66 25.28
C LEU A 17 -8.70 -0.33 24.92
N LYS A 18 -7.76 -0.63 25.83
CA LYS A 18 -6.34 -0.32 25.71
C LYS A 18 -5.68 -0.92 24.44
N PRO A 19 -5.94 -2.18 24.02
CA PRO A 19 -5.38 -2.72 22.78
C PRO A 19 -5.87 -1.97 21.54
N ALA A 20 -7.18 -1.71 21.44
CA ALA A 20 -7.77 -0.97 20.33
C ALA A 20 -7.21 0.46 20.25
N ALA A 21 -7.05 1.12 21.39
CA ALA A 21 -6.43 2.44 21.50
C ALA A 21 -4.98 2.45 20.99
N LYS A 22 -4.16 1.49 21.44
CA LYS A 22 -2.77 1.34 20.97
C LYS A 22 -2.69 1.06 19.48
N PHE A 23 -3.58 0.23 18.96
CA PHE A 23 -3.63 -0.12 17.55
C PHE A 23 -3.96 1.10 16.67
N ILE A 24 -5.02 1.85 17.00
CA ILE A 24 -5.42 3.04 16.21
C ILE A 24 -4.34 4.12 16.28
N ARG A 25 -3.75 4.32 17.47
CA ARG A 25 -2.62 5.23 17.60
C ARG A 25 -1.46 4.82 16.68
N HIS A 26 -1.11 3.53 16.65
CA HIS A 26 -0.06 3.01 15.77
C HIS A 26 -0.44 3.23 14.31
N GLN A 27 -1.66 2.91 13.90
CA GLN A 27 -2.16 3.06 12.54
C GLN A 27 -2.03 4.49 11.99
N GLU A 28 -2.26 5.50 12.83
CA GLU A 28 -2.15 6.91 12.41
C GLU A 28 -0.70 7.41 12.28
N GLN A 29 0.28 6.66 12.79
CA GLN A 29 1.69 6.97 12.65
C GLN A 29 2.21 6.56 11.27
N ALA A 30 3.29 7.20 10.80
CA ALA A 30 3.85 6.90 9.48
C ALA A 30 4.40 5.45 9.38
N SER A 31 4.98 4.92 10.45
CA SER A 31 5.37 3.50 10.58
C SER A 31 4.18 2.56 10.75
N GLY A 32 3.00 3.10 11.07
CA GLY A 32 1.76 2.35 11.19
C GLY A 32 1.22 1.85 9.87
N LEU A 33 1.55 2.53 8.77
CA LEU A 33 1.03 2.21 7.45
C LEU A 33 1.39 0.78 7.05
N SER A 34 2.65 0.36 7.18
CA SER A 34 3.08 -0.99 6.81
C SER A 34 2.40 -2.06 7.64
N THR A 35 2.40 -1.93 8.98
CA THR A 35 1.80 -2.95 9.86
C THR A 35 0.29 -3.04 9.69
N SER A 36 -0.40 -1.90 9.65
CA SER A 36 -1.85 -1.89 9.50
C SER A 36 -2.27 -2.39 8.13
N ARG A 37 -1.57 -2.00 7.06
CA ARG A 37 -1.85 -2.53 5.73
C ARG A 37 -1.55 -4.01 5.62
N PHE A 38 -0.42 -4.49 6.13
CA PHE A 38 -0.11 -5.92 6.17
C PHE A 38 -1.21 -6.74 6.84
N ILE A 39 -1.63 -6.36 8.07
CA ILE A 39 -2.70 -7.07 8.78
C ILE A 39 -4.00 -7.06 7.96
N GLN A 40 -4.34 -5.89 7.40
CA GLN A 40 -5.55 -5.72 6.62
C GLN A 40 -5.53 -6.58 5.35
N ASP A 41 -4.44 -6.55 4.58
CA ASP A 41 -4.26 -7.31 3.34
C ASP A 41 -4.28 -8.81 3.64
N ALA A 42 -3.42 -9.29 4.55
CA ALA A 42 -3.34 -10.69 4.94
C ALA A 42 -4.71 -11.25 5.35
N THR A 43 -5.44 -10.50 6.17
CA THR A 43 -6.74 -10.96 6.69
C THR A 43 -7.84 -10.89 5.63
N THR A 44 -7.78 -9.91 4.71
CA THR A 44 -8.79 -9.76 3.64
C THR A 44 -8.54 -10.65 2.44
N CYS A 45 -7.28 -11.03 2.19
CA CYS A 45 -6.88 -11.78 1.00
C CYS A 45 -6.68 -13.26 1.33
N LEU A 46 -5.95 -13.62 2.40
CA LEU A 46 -5.64 -15.03 2.67
C LEU A 46 -6.86 -15.81 3.18
N ILE A 47 -7.56 -15.31 4.21
CA ILE A 47 -8.66 -16.05 4.85
C ILE A 47 -9.79 -16.36 3.87
N PRO A 48 -10.35 -15.37 3.13
CA PRO A 48 -11.41 -15.66 2.18
C PRO A 48 -10.94 -16.59 1.06
N LYS A 49 -9.71 -16.43 0.56
CA LYS A 49 -9.20 -17.29 -0.51
C LYS A 49 -8.97 -18.73 -0.07
N VAL A 50 -8.58 -18.97 1.18
CA VAL A 50 -8.53 -20.34 1.73
C VAL A 50 -9.94 -20.96 1.66
N VAL A 51 -10.95 -20.23 2.12
CA VAL A 51 -12.36 -20.67 2.12
C VAL A 51 -12.90 -20.89 0.70
N PHE A 52 -12.48 -20.05 -0.25
CA PHE A 52 -13.01 -20.00 -1.61
C PHE A 52 -12.11 -20.63 -2.68
N SER A 53 -10.99 -21.25 -2.29
CA SER A 53 -10.06 -21.87 -3.24
C SER A 53 -10.71 -23.03 -3.99
N ARG A 54 -10.46 -23.09 -5.31
CA ARG A 54 -11.13 -24.07 -6.19
C ARG A 54 -10.32 -25.35 -6.37
N SER A 55 -9.02 -25.30 -6.08
CA SER A 55 -8.11 -26.43 -6.18
C SER A 55 -6.89 -26.23 -5.28
N LEU A 56 -6.12 -27.30 -5.03
CA LEU A 56 -4.84 -27.20 -4.31
C LEU A 56 -3.83 -26.31 -5.02
N ALA A 57 -3.83 -26.33 -6.37
CA ALA A 57 -2.95 -25.46 -7.16
C ALA A 57 -3.36 -23.99 -7.02
N ASP A 58 -4.66 -23.70 -7.10
CA ASP A 58 -5.22 -22.35 -6.90
C ASP A 58 -4.95 -21.86 -5.46
N LEU A 59 -5.12 -22.70 -4.44
CA LEU A 59 -4.77 -22.37 -3.06
C LEU A 59 -3.27 -22.06 -2.91
N THR A 60 -2.41 -22.93 -3.43
CA THR A 60 -0.95 -22.79 -3.34
C THR A 60 -0.47 -21.52 -4.04
N GLU A 61 -0.96 -21.24 -5.24
CA GLU A 61 -0.65 -20.02 -5.98
C GLU A 61 -1.04 -18.76 -5.20
N ASN A 62 -2.26 -18.76 -4.66
CA ASN A 62 -2.78 -17.62 -3.91
C ASN A 62 -2.03 -17.41 -2.60
N THR A 63 -1.75 -18.47 -1.84
CA THR A 63 -0.98 -18.36 -0.61
C THR A 63 0.45 -17.91 -0.86
N PHE A 64 1.11 -18.47 -1.89
CA PHE A 64 2.47 -18.08 -2.25
C PHE A 64 2.57 -16.61 -2.67
N LEU A 65 1.68 -16.16 -3.58
CA LEU A 65 1.69 -14.78 -4.02
C LEU A 65 1.41 -13.82 -2.87
N GLU A 66 0.32 -14.01 -2.15
CA GLU A 66 -0.10 -13.06 -1.11
C GLU A 66 0.95 -12.98 0.00
N THR A 67 1.48 -14.12 0.47
CA THR A 67 2.55 -14.10 1.51
C THR A 67 3.82 -13.41 1.00
N SER A 68 4.21 -13.64 -0.26
CA SER A 68 5.43 -13.06 -0.83
C SER A 68 5.28 -11.57 -1.14
N GLU A 69 4.15 -11.17 -1.73
CA GLU A 69 3.82 -9.79 -2.07
C GLU A 69 3.66 -8.94 -0.81
N GLU A 70 2.92 -9.43 0.19
CA GLU A 70 2.74 -8.71 1.46
C GLU A 70 4.07 -8.54 2.21
N ALA A 71 4.88 -9.59 2.28
CA ALA A 71 6.19 -9.52 2.92
C ALA A 71 7.10 -8.50 2.21
N LEU A 72 7.10 -8.53 0.88
CA LEU A 72 7.86 -7.64 0.02
C LEU A 72 7.42 -6.17 0.18
N ILE A 73 6.13 -5.87 -0.01
CA ILE A 73 5.61 -4.51 -0.07
C ILE A 73 5.71 -3.81 1.29
N TYR A 74 5.42 -4.50 2.39
CA TYR A 74 5.27 -3.85 3.69
C TYR A 74 6.55 -3.82 4.53
N PHE A 75 7.46 -4.79 4.37
CA PHE A 75 8.67 -4.87 5.22
C PHE A 75 9.96 -4.53 4.48
N VAL A 76 10.08 -4.85 3.18
CA VAL A 76 11.29 -4.55 2.40
C VAL A 76 11.57 -3.05 2.24
N PRO A 77 10.60 -2.11 2.18
CA PRO A 77 10.92 -0.67 2.14
C PRO A 77 11.83 -0.22 3.29
N THR A 78 11.62 -0.75 4.49
CA THR A 78 12.44 -0.41 5.66
C THR A 78 13.85 -1.01 5.54
N ILE A 79 13.98 -2.21 4.97
CA ILE A 79 15.28 -2.86 4.79
C ILE A 79 16.05 -2.17 3.66
N LEU A 80 15.47 -2.12 2.47
CA LEU A 80 16.12 -1.60 1.27
C LEU A 80 16.28 -0.08 1.31
N GLY A 81 15.25 0.67 1.69
CA GLY A 81 15.29 2.13 1.73
C GLY A 81 16.18 2.67 2.85
N GLU A 82 15.85 2.34 4.11
CA GLU A 82 16.53 2.89 5.29
C GLU A 82 17.90 2.24 5.53
N ARG A 83 18.02 0.91 5.46
CA ARG A 83 19.27 0.24 5.86
C ARG A 83 20.30 0.15 4.74
N VAL A 84 19.87 0.07 3.48
CA VAL A 84 20.77 -0.10 2.32
C VAL A 84 20.91 1.21 1.54
N ALA A 85 19.88 1.63 0.83
CA ALA A 85 19.92 2.75 -0.11
C ALA A 85 20.31 4.06 0.58
N ARG A 86 19.71 4.38 1.75
CA ARG A 86 20.08 5.58 2.50
C ARG A 86 21.56 5.59 2.87
N LYS A 87 22.13 4.48 3.32
CA LYS A 87 23.57 4.40 3.65
C LYS A 87 24.46 4.61 2.43
N VAL A 88 24.11 3.99 1.31
CA VAL A 88 24.88 4.07 0.06
C VAL A 88 24.83 5.49 -0.52
N PHE A 89 23.64 6.03 -0.78
CA PHE A 89 23.48 7.28 -1.51
C PHE A 89 23.71 8.53 -0.66
N SER A 90 23.58 8.45 0.67
CA SER A 90 23.88 9.60 1.55
C SER A 90 25.36 9.66 2.00
N LYS A 91 26.22 8.73 1.58
CA LYS A 91 27.62 8.66 2.04
C LYS A 91 28.40 9.97 1.86
N GLY A 92 28.19 10.66 0.73
CA GLY A 92 28.83 11.94 0.40
C GLY A 92 28.22 13.18 1.05
N LEU A 93 27.17 13.03 1.87
CA LEU A 93 26.57 14.13 2.64
C LEU A 93 27.23 14.26 4.02
N ASN A 94 27.30 15.48 4.55
CA ASN A 94 27.70 15.71 5.94
C ASN A 94 26.59 15.25 6.91
N ASN A 95 26.89 15.23 8.21
CA ASN A 95 25.98 14.68 9.23
C ASN A 95 24.66 15.46 9.36
N GLU A 96 24.65 16.76 9.09
CA GLU A 96 23.43 17.58 9.11
C GLU A 96 22.53 17.25 7.92
N LEU A 97 23.08 17.22 6.71
CA LEU A 97 22.34 16.89 5.49
C LEU A 97 21.84 15.43 5.50
N LYS A 98 22.57 14.50 6.14
CA LYS A 98 22.12 13.11 6.34
C LYS A 98 20.84 13.03 7.20
N LYS A 99 20.65 13.96 8.14
CA LYS A 99 19.41 14.06 8.92
C LYS A 99 18.27 14.58 8.06
N GLU A 100 18.53 15.56 7.19
CA GLU A 100 17.54 16.11 6.24
C GLU A 100 17.04 15.08 5.20
N VAL A 101 17.77 13.99 4.94
CA VAL A 101 17.27 12.89 4.08
C VAL A 101 15.96 12.29 4.62
N ALA A 102 15.75 12.34 5.94
CA ALA A 102 14.50 11.90 6.56
C ALA A 102 13.37 12.95 6.49
N THR A 103 13.62 14.15 6.00
CA THR A 103 12.56 15.12 5.69
C THR A 103 12.01 14.80 4.29
N THR A 104 10.69 14.87 4.10
CA THR A 104 10.08 14.54 2.81
C THR A 104 10.47 15.56 1.74
N GLY A 105 10.55 15.13 0.48
CA GLY A 105 10.90 16.00 -0.65
C GLY A 105 9.91 17.16 -0.80
N VAL A 106 8.64 16.92 -0.53
CA VAL A 106 7.58 17.95 -0.50
C VAL A 106 7.90 19.02 0.54
N GLU A 107 8.17 18.63 1.79
CA GLU A 107 8.49 19.58 2.87
C GLU A 107 9.80 20.35 2.61
N LEU A 108 10.82 19.67 2.07
CA LEU A 108 12.08 20.32 1.73
C LEU A 108 11.87 21.42 0.70
N LEU A 109 11.13 21.13 -0.38
CA LEU A 109 10.85 22.12 -1.43
C LEU A 109 9.98 23.27 -0.94
N GLU A 110 9.02 23.03 -0.06
CA GLU A 110 8.18 24.09 0.53
C GLU A 110 8.97 25.03 1.45
N LYS A 111 9.97 24.50 2.17
CA LYS A 111 10.86 25.32 3.02
C LYS A 111 11.88 26.16 2.23
N GLY A 112 12.14 25.84 0.96
CA GLY A 112 12.98 26.65 0.08
C GLY A 112 14.48 26.75 0.46
N GLY A 113 15.02 25.78 1.20
CA GLY A 113 16.39 25.83 1.74
C GLY A 113 17.51 25.65 0.69
N LYS A 114 18.66 26.32 0.89
CA LYS A 114 19.86 26.20 0.02
C LYS A 114 20.40 24.76 -0.05
N ASN A 115 20.19 23.97 0.99
CA ASN A 115 20.61 22.56 1.10
C ASN A 115 19.83 21.61 0.18
N ASN A 116 18.66 22.01 -0.31
CA ASN A 116 17.79 21.17 -1.14
C ASN A 116 18.50 20.65 -2.40
N LYS A 117 19.38 21.47 -3.01
CA LYS A 117 20.16 21.06 -4.19
C LYS A 117 21.06 19.84 -3.92
N LYS A 118 21.44 19.60 -2.67
CA LYS A 118 22.25 18.42 -2.29
C LYS A 118 21.38 17.24 -1.84
N VAL A 119 20.30 17.51 -1.12
CA VAL A 119 19.48 16.46 -0.48
C VAL A 119 18.44 15.85 -1.43
N ILE A 120 17.77 16.65 -2.26
CA ILE A 120 16.71 16.19 -3.17
C ILE A 120 17.21 15.10 -4.15
N PRO A 121 18.37 15.22 -4.81
CA PRO A 121 18.89 14.16 -5.67
C PRO A 121 19.21 12.86 -4.94
N VAL A 122 19.72 12.95 -3.70
CA VAL A 122 20.00 11.76 -2.87
C VAL A 122 18.69 11.05 -2.51
N LYS A 123 17.63 11.79 -2.17
CA LYS A 123 16.31 11.20 -1.90
C LYS A 123 15.71 10.55 -3.14
N ALA A 124 15.81 11.20 -4.30
CA ALA A 124 15.38 10.62 -5.57
C ALA A 124 16.16 9.34 -5.91
N ALA A 125 17.48 9.30 -5.66
CA ALA A 125 18.28 8.09 -5.83
C ALA A 125 17.84 6.95 -4.90
N ILE A 126 17.53 7.26 -3.63
CA ILE A 126 17.00 6.27 -2.68
C ILE A 126 15.63 5.74 -3.14
N ALA A 127 14.75 6.60 -3.64
CA ALA A 127 13.45 6.20 -4.19
C ALA A 127 13.59 5.31 -5.43
N LEU A 128 14.51 5.63 -6.35
CA LEU A 128 14.79 4.82 -7.53
C LEU A 128 15.41 3.46 -7.17
N ALA A 129 16.30 3.39 -6.19
CA ALA A 129 16.83 2.12 -5.71
C ALA A 129 15.74 1.23 -5.10
N ALA A 130 14.72 1.85 -4.49
CA ALA A 130 13.56 1.16 -3.96
C ALA A 130 12.58 0.64 -5.03
N MET A 131 12.78 0.97 -6.32
CA MET A 131 12.02 0.36 -7.42
C MET A 131 12.20 -1.15 -7.54
N ALA A 132 13.18 -1.73 -6.83
CA ALA A 132 13.29 -3.18 -6.70
C ALA A 132 11.97 -3.80 -6.19
N ILE A 133 11.25 -3.12 -5.29
CA ILE A 133 10.03 -3.62 -4.67
C ILE A 133 8.90 -3.77 -5.71
N PRO A 134 8.42 -2.70 -6.38
CA PRO A 134 7.39 -2.82 -7.40
C PRO A 134 7.80 -3.73 -8.58
N LEU A 135 9.08 -3.74 -8.97
CA LEU A 135 9.56 -4.59 -10.08
C LEU A 135 9.63 -6.07 -9.68
N THR A 136 9.90 -6.36 -8.40
CA THR A 136 9.83 -7.73 -7.87
C THR A 136 8.38 -8.17 -7.79
N GLU A 137 7.43 -7.32 -7.37
CA GLU A 137 5.99 -7.62 -7.39
C GLU A 137 5.48 -7.92 -8.81
N PHE A 138 5.88 -7.10 -9.79
CA PHE A 138 5.63 -7.40 -11.20
C PHE A 138 6.16 -8.78 -11.60
N SER A 139 7.39 -9.11 -11.19
CA SER A 139 8.05 -10.37 -11.52
C SER A 139 7.44 -11.57 -10.80
N LEU A 140 6.97 -11.42 -9.55
CA LEU A 140 6.36 -12.47 -8.74
C LEU A 140 5.16 -13.10 -9.46
N ASN A 141 4.41 -12.29 -10.21
CA ASN A 141 3.28 -12.77 -10.99
C ASN A 141 3.66 -13.72 -12.12
N TYR A 142 4.81 -13.49 -12.76
CA TYR A 142 5.38 -14.40 -13.75
C TYR A 142 6.11 -15.59 -13.10
N ILE A 143 6.75 -15.38 -11.94
CA ILE A 143 7.38 -16.45 -11.15
C ILE A 143 6.33 -17.46 -10.71
N LYS A 144 5.14 -17.00 -10.28
CA LYS A 144 3.99 -17.87 -10.02
C LYS A 144 3.68 -18.74 -11.25
N ASN A 145 3.62 -18.15 -12.44
CA ASN A 145 3.38 -18.91 -13.67
C ASN A 145 4.40 -20.04 -13.86
N LEU A 146 5.68 -19.75 -13.66
CA LEU A 146 6.76 -20.75 -13.72
C LEU A 146 6.65 -21.82 -12.62
N MET A 147 6.28 -21.43 -11.40
CA MET A 147 6.07 -22.36 -10.29
C MET A 147 4.94 -23.35 -10.63
N THR A 148 3.81 -22.86 -11.13
CA THR A 148 2.66 -23.70 -11.48
C THR A 148 2.99 -24.68 -12.59
N LEU A 149 3.69 -24.20 -13.63
CA LEU A 149 4.21 -25.05 -14.70
C LEU A 149 5.12 -26.16 -14.15
N LYS A 150 6.03 -25.82 -13.23
CA LYS A 150 7.01 -26.77 -12.69
C LYS A 150 6.38 -27.79 -11.75
N VAL A 151 5.51 -27.35 -10.85
CA VAL A 151 4.97 -28.17 -9.76
C VAL A 151 3.72 -28.94 -10.21
N PHE A 152 2.79 -28.26 -10.87
CA PHE A 152 1.49 -28.82 -11.22
C PHE A 152 1.39 -29.23 -12.69
N LYS A 153 2.38 -28.87 -13.53
CA LYS A 153 2.35 -29.10 -14.98
C LYS A 153 1.10 -28.52 -15.66
N LYS A 154 0.61 -27.40 -15.12
CA LYS A 154 -0.58 -26.68 -15.62
C LYS A 154 -0.22 -25.28 -16.09
N SER A 155 -0.86 -24.83 -17.16
CA SER A 155 -0.67 -23.52 -17.77
C SER A 155 -1.96 -22.79 -18.08
N ASP A 156 -3.01 -23.51 -18.50
CA ASP A 156 -4.33 -22.93 -18.74
C ASP A 156 -5.05 -22.72 -17.40
N PHE A 157 -5.53 -21.49 -17.20
CA PHE A 157 -6.30 -21.14 -16.01
C PHE A 157 -7.51 -22.04 -15.78
N LYS A 158 -8.19 -22.51 -16.83
CA LYS A 158 -9.33 -23.41 -16.68
C LYS A 158 -8.95 -24.70 -15.96
N ASN A 159 -7.81 -25.28 -16.29
CA ASN A 159 -7.31 -26.49 -15.64
C ASN A 159 -6.74 -26.17 -14.24
N ILE A 160 -6.13 -25.00 -14.05
CA ILE A 160 -5.62 -24.54 -12.73
C ILE A 160 -6.79 -24.37 -11.74
N ALA A 161 -7.86 -23.70 -12.18
CA ALA A 161 -9.07 -23.43 -11.41
C ALA A 161 -10.08 -24.59 -11.42
N SER A 162 -9.71 -25.75 -11.98
CA SER A 162 -10.56 -26.96 -12.10
C SER A 162 -11.93 -26.71 -12.76
N LEU A 163 -11.99 -25.77 -13.71
CA LEU A 163 -13.16 -25.49 -14.55
C LEU A 163 -13.27 -26.48 -15.73
N GLU A 164 -12.14 -27.03 -16.18
CA GLU A 164 -12.00 -28.17 -17.08
C GLU A 164 -10.92 -29.11 -16.57
N ASN A 165 -10.97 -30.36 -17.02
CA ASN A 165 -9.92 -31.35 -16.84
C ASN A 165 -9.48 -31.86 -18.21
N THR A 166 -8.96 -30.96 -19.04
CA THR A 166 -8.47 -31.30 -20.38
C THR A 166 -6.96 -31.53 -20.35
N LYS A 167 -6.46 -32.28 -21.34
CA LYS A 167 -5.02 -32.45 -21.52
C LYS A 167 -4.38 -31.10 -21.82
N GLU A 168 -3.33 -30.76 -21.09
CA GLU A 168 -2.60 -29.50 -21.27
C GLU A 168 -1.89 -29.45 -22.63
N ASP A 169 -1.87 -28.26 -23.23
CA ASP A 169 -1.16 -27.98 -24.48
C ASP A 169 0.31 -27.62 -24.20
N ILE A 170 1.22 -28.43 -24.73
CA ILE A 170 2.67 -28.24 -24.61
C ILE A 170 3.12 -26.90 -25.24
N SER A 171 2.49 -26.51 -26.36
CA SER A 171 2.79 -25.24 -27.03
C SER A 171 2.39 -24.05 -26.14
N HIS A 172 1.22 -24.13 -25.52
CA HIS A 172 0.77 -23.14 -24.54
C HIS A 172 1.71 -23.05 -23.33
N GLN A 173 2.14 -24.20 -22.78
CA GLN A 173 3.10 -24.24 -21.67
C GLN A 173 4.42 -23.53 -22.00
N GLU A 174 4.99 -23.81 -23.17
CA GLU A 174 6.22 -23.15 -23.62
C GLU A 174 6.03 -21.66 -23.89
N LYS A 175 4.86 -21.24 -24.38
CA LYS A 175 4.52 -19.81 -24.51
C LYS A 175 4.50 -19.12 -23.15
N VAL A 176 3.83 -19.69 -22.16
CA VAL A 176 3.75 -19.13 -20.79
C VAL A 176 5.15 -19.03 -20.16
N LYS A 177 5.98 -20.07 -20.33
CA LYS A 177 7.36 -20.10 -19.84
C LYS A 177 8.24 -19.02 -20.49
N LYS A 178 8.22 -18.91 -21.81
CA LYS A 178 8.99 -17.89 -22.55
C LYS A 178 8.54 -16.48 -22.19
N SER A 179 7.23 -16.26 -22.06
CA SER A 179 6.70 -14.96 -21.62
C SER A 179 7.17 -14.60 -20.22
N ALA A 180 7.11 -15.54 -19.27
CA ALA A 180 7.57 -15.30 -17.90
C ALA A 180 9.07 -14.94 -17.85
N GLN A 181 9.93 -15.69 -18.56
CA GLN A 181 11.36 -15.38 -18.64
C GLN A 181 11.63 -14.01 -19.24
N LYS A 182 10.95 -13.65 -20.34
CA LYS A 182 11.07 -12.34 -20.99
C LYS A 182 10.72 -11.20 -20.04
N HIS A 183 9.59 -11.30 -19.33
CA HIS A 183 9.12 -10.22 -18.46
C HIS A 183 9.95 -10.09 -17.18
N ILE A 184 10.45 -11.19 -16.61
CA ILE A 184 11.41 -11.14 -15.51
C ILE A 184 12.71 -10.45 -15.96
N GLY A 185 13.22 -10.81 -17.16
CA GLY A 185 14.39 -10.14 -17.75
C GLY A 185 14.16 -8.64 -18.01
N LEU A 186 12.97 -8.28 -18.49
CA LEU A 186 12.57 -6.88 -18.68
C LEU A 186 12.58 -6.11 -17.34
N ALA A 187 12.00 -6.68 -16.28
CA ALA A 187 11.97 -6.06 -14.96
C ALA A 187 13.39 -5.84 -14.41
N ALA A 188 14.29 -6.82 -14.59
CA ALA A 188 15.70 -6.69 -14.24
C ALA A 188 16.39 -5.57 -15.03
N GLY A 189 16.14 -5.48 -16.34
CA GLY A 189 16.67 -4.41 -17.19
C GLY A 189 16.18 -3.02 -16.78
N VAL A 190 14.88 -2.88 -16.49
CA VAL A 190 14.31 -1.63 -15.96
C VAL A 190 14.96 -1.27 -14.62
N TYR A 191 15.15 -2.24 -13.73
CA TYR A 191 15.78 -2.00 -12.44
C TYR A 191 17.24 -1.54 -12.57
N ALA A 192 18.01 -2.16 -13.48
CA ALA A 192 19.37 -1.72 -13.80
C ALA A 192 19.38 -0.26 -14.29
N GLY A 193 18.42 0.13 -15.13
CA GLY A 193 18.21 1.52 -15.54
C GLY A 193 17.92 2.46 -14.37
N CYS A 194 17.05 2.05 -13.43
CA CYS A 194 16.78 2.80 -12.20
C CYS A 194 18.04 3.01 -11.36
N LEU A 195 18.87 1.98 -11.19
CA LEU A 195 20.13 2.07 -10.45
C LEU A 195 21.15 2.98 -11.15
N GLY A 196 21.25 2.89 -12.48
CA GLY A 196 22.09 3.79 -13.28
C GLY A 196 21.67 5.26 -13.09
N LEU A 197 20.38 5.55 -13.19
CA LEU A 197 19.85 6.89 -12.94
C LEU A 197 20.06 7.32 -11.47
N ALA A 198 19.84 6.44 -10.50
CA ALA A 198 20.08 6.73 -9.08
C ALA A 198 21.54 7.15 -8.82
N GLY A 199 22.50 6.44 -9.42
CA GLY A 199 23.92 6.78 -9.37
C GLY A 199 24.21 8.16 -9.97
N LEU A 200 23.62 8.48 -11.13
CA LEU A 200 23.75 9.79 -11.76
C LEU A 200 23.15 10.91 -10.91
N LEU A 201 21.96 10.71 -10.32
CA LEU A 201 21.31 11.68 -9.44
C LEU A 201 22.16 11.93 -8.18
N ALA A 202 22.65 10.87 -7.52
CA ALA A 202 23.43 10.99 -6.30
C ALA A 202 24.78 11.70 -6.53
N THR A 203 25.44 11.45 -7.66
CA THR A 203 26.79 11.98 -7.94
C THR A 203 26.78 13.34 -8.63
N LYS A 204 25.93 13.51 -9.65
CA LYS A 204 25.90 14.71 -10.52
C LYS A 204 24.67 15.58 -10.31
N GLY A 205 23.67 15.13 -9.55
CA GLY A 205 22.41 15.85 -9.34
C GLY A 205 22.60 17.28 -8.85
N LYS A 206 23.48 17.50 -7.86
CA LYS A 206 23.73 18.84 -7.28
C LYS A 206 24.16 19.90 -8.31
N ASN A 207 24.83 19.48 -9.38
CA ASN A 207 25.44 20.36 -10.38
C ASN A 207 24.63 20.44 -11.68
N SER A 208 23.57 19.64 -11.84
CA SER A 208 22.80 19.57 -13.10
C SER A 208 21.35 19.97 -12.88
N LYS A 209 20.91 21.04 -13.57
CA LYS A 209 19.53 21.52 -13.54
C LYS A 209 18.53 20.46 -14.03
N ILE A 210 18.93 19.66 -15.02
CA ILE A 210 18.09 18.57 -15.57
C ILE A 210 17.91 17.47 -14.51
N LEU A 211 19.00 17.03 -13.89
CA LEU A 211 18.94 15.99 -12.85
C LEU A 211 18.20 16.48 -11.60
N GLN A 212 18.31 17.76 -11.24
CA GLN A 212 17.47 18.38 -10.21
C GLN A 212 15.99 18.30 -10.56
N ASN A 213 15.61 18.69 -11.78
CA ASN A 213 14.22 18.64 -12.22
C ASN A 213 13.64 17.22 -12.18
N ILE A 214 14.43 16.22 -12.61
CA ILE A 214 14.07 14.80 -12.52
C ILE A 214 13.91 14.39 -11.05
N SER A 215 14.84 14.80 -10.19
CA SER A 215 14.79 14.48 -8.76
C SER A 215 13.54 15.05 -8.09
N GLU A 216 13.24 16.33 -8.34
CA GLU A 216 12.02 17.00 -7.84
C GLU A 216 10.75 16.32 -8.34
N PHE A 217 10.72 15.88 -9.59
CA PHE A 217 9.58 15.15 -10.14
C PHE A 217 9.37 13.80 -9.44
N ILE A 218 10.44 13.06 -9.12
CA ILE A 218 10.36 11.77 -8.42
C ILE A 218 9.85 11.95 -6.98
N VAL A 219 10.35 12.96 -6.24
CA VAL A 219 10.08 13.12 -4.80
C VAL A 219 8.97 14.12 -4.45
N ALA A 220 8.48 14.89 -5.42
CA ALA A 220 7.43 15.88 -5.22
C ALA A 220 6.71 16.24 -6.55
N PRO A 221 6.17 15.26 -7.28
CA PRO A 221 5.59 15.47 -8.61
C PRO A 221 4.47 16.50 -8.62
N GLY A 222 3.62 16.50 -7.59
CA GLY A 222 2.53 17.47 -7.45
C GLY A 222 3.03 18.90 -7.27
N THR A 223 4.07 19.10 -6.45
CA THR A 223 4.70 20.42 -6.26
C THR A 223 5.34 20.92 -7.54
N LYS A 224 5.91 20.00 -8.34
CA LYS A 224 6.55 20.33 -9.62
C LYS A 224 5.52 20.72 -10.68
N LEU A 225 4.46 19.93 -10.85
CA LEU A 225 3.50 20.05 -11.96
C LEU A 225 2.36 21.04 -11.67
N PHE A 226 1.86 21.13 -10.43
CA PHE A 226 0.59 21.79 -10.11
C PHE A 226 0.74 23.00 -9.19
N LYS A 227 1.54 24.00 -9.58
CA LYS A 227 1.80 25.20 -8.77
C LYS A 227 0.55 26.03 -8.46
N LYS A 228 -0.42 26.07 -9.38
CA LYS A 228 -1.63 26.91 -9.28
C LYS A 228 -2.86 26.19 -8.71
N SER A 229 -2.78 24.87 -8.49
CA SER A 229 -3.93 24.06 -8.02
C SER A 229 -3.55 23.29 -6.75
N PRO A 230 -3.86 23.82 -5.55
CA PRO A 230 -3.53 23.16 -4.28
C PRO A 230 -4.13 21.77 -4.17
N LYS A 231 -5.35 21.57 -4.68
CA LYS A 231 -6.02 20.26 -4.69
C LYS A 231 -5.26 19.24 -5.53
N ALA A 232 -4.91 19.59 -6.77
CA ALA A 232 -4.15 18.70 -7.65
C ALA A 232 -2.73 18.46 -7.09
N LYS A 233 -2.03 19.51 -6.66
CA LYS A 233 -0.72 19.41 -6.01
C LYS A 233 -0.73 18.38 -4.88
N ASN A 234 -1.67 18.51 -3.95
CA ASN A 234 -1.77 17.62 -2.79
C ASN A 234 -2.15 16.19 -3.18
N PHE A 235 -3.03 16.02 -4.16
CA PHE A 235 -3.40 14.71 -4.67
C PHE A 235 -2.21 13.97 -5.28
N PHE A 236 -1.50 14.60 -6.24
CA PHE A 236 -0.35 13.99 -6.90
C PHE A 236 0.79 13.76 -5.92
N ASN A 237 1.11 14.71 -5.04
CA ASN A 237 2.12 14.47 -4.00
C ASN A 237 1.75 13.31 -3.07
N LYS A 238 0.47 13.08 -2.78
CA LYS A 238 0.04 11.98 -1.91
C LYS A 238 0.17 10.61 -2.58
N TYR A 239 -0.21 10.51 -3.86
CA TYR A 239 -0.38 9.23 -4.53
C TYR A 239 0.69 8.88 -5.56
N THR A 240 1.46 9.85 -6.06
CA THR A 240 2.48 9.61 -7.10
C THR A 240 3.89 9.96 -6.65
N CYS A 241 4.07 10.46 -5.42
CA CYS A 241 5.39 10.71 -4.85
C CYS A 241 6.09 9.40 -4.47
N MET A 242 7.25 9.13 -5.06
CA MET A 242 8.03 7.92 -4.78
C MET A 242 8.94 8.05 -3.56
N ASP A 243 9.01 9.24 -2.96
CA ASP A 243 9.80 9.45 -1.75
C ASP A 243 9.23 8.66 -0.57
N PHE A 244 10.12 8.36 0.36
CA PHE A 244 9.76 7.73 1.63
C PHE A 244 9.10 8.75 2.56
N ASN A 245 8.17 8.27 3.37
CA ASN A 245 7.70 9.02 4.53
C ASN A 245 8.73 8.90 5.67
N SER A 246 8.48 9.56 6.79
CA SER A 246 9.43 9.57 7.91
C SER A 246 8.75 9.50 9.27
N GLN A 247 9.39 8.76 10.17
CA GLN A 247 9.05 8.76 11.58
C GLN A 247 10.31 8.70 12.42
N ASN A 248 10.44 9.61 13.38
CA ASN A 248 11.59 9.67 14.29
C ASN A 248 12.94 9.66 13.55
N GLY A 249 13.00 10.32 12.38
CA GLY A 249 14.21 10.41 11.55
C GLY A 249 14.54 9.15 10.73
N LYS A 250 13.67 8.14 10.70
CA LYS A 250 13.81 6.91 9.88
C LYS A 250 12.83 6.94 8.71
N LEU A 251 13.27 6.42 7.56
CA LEU A 251 12.42 6.27 6.39
C LEU A 251 11.34 5.20 6.63
N CYS A 252 10.13 5.48 6.18
CA CYS A 252 8.96 4.61 6.27
C CYS A 252 8.25 4.55 4.91
N LEU A 253 7.52 3.47 4.67
CA LEU A 253 6.71 3.30 3.45
C LEU A 253 5.77 4.50 3.29
N SER A 254 5.75 5.09 2.10
CA SER A 254 4.80 6.14 1.74
C SER A 254 3.63 5.59 0.93
N LYS A 255 2.54 6.37 0.85
CA LYS A 255 1.39 6.02 0.00
C LYS A 255 1.73 6.03 -1.48
N GLY A 256 2.58 6.94 -1.95
CA GLY A 256 2.95 6.96 -3.36
C GLY A 256 3.86 5.80 -3.74
N GLN A 257 4.71 5.31 -2.83
CA GLN A 257 5.41 4.03 -3.01
C GLN A 257 4.44 2.85 -3.09
N LEU A 258 3.44 2.80 -2.20
CA LEU A 258 2.40 1.76 -2.24
C LEU A 258 1.58 1.81 -3.54
N THR A 259 1.19 3.00 -4.00
CA THR A 259 0.53 3.18 -5.30
C THR A 259 1.41 2.68 -6.44
N THR A 260 2.72 2.96 -6.39
CA THR A 260 3.66 2.51 -7.42
C THR A 260 3.74 0.98 -7.46
N CYS A 261 3.78 0.33 -6.28
CA CYS A 261 3.70 -1.12 -6.13
C CYS A 261 2.43 -1.67 -6.82
N VAL A 262 1.26 -1.18 -6.42
CA VAL A 262 -0.03 -1.60 -6.99
C VAL A 262 -0.10 -1.41 -8.51
N LEU A 263 0.38 -0.29 -9.06
CA LEU A 263 0.30 -0.03 -10.50
C LEU A 263 1.28 -0.90 -11.31
N VAL A 264 2.53 -1.03 -10.85
CA VAL A 264 3.55 -1.83 -11.52
C VAL A 264 3.28 -3.32 -11.35
N GLY A 265 2.97 -3.77 -10.13
CA GLY A 265 2.50 -5.12 -9.83
C GLY A 265 1.24 -5.47 -10.62
N GLY A 266 0.28 -4.55 -10.70
CA GLY A 266 -0.93 -4.69 -11.52
C GLY A 266 -0.64 -4.96 -13.00
N ALA A 267 0.33 -4.26 -13.59
CA ALA A 267 0.74 -4.54 -14.96
C ALA A 267 1.25 -5.99 -15.13
N GLY A 268 2.00 -6.49 -14.14
CA GLY A 268 2.45 -7.89 -14.09
C GLY A 268 1.28 -8.86 -13.92
N TYR A 269 0.31 -8.52 -13.07
CA TYR A 269 -0.90 -9.32 -12.84
C TYR A 269 -1.75 -9.45 -14.11
N PHE A 270 -1.95 -8.36 -14.86
CA PHE A 270 -2.65 -8.39 -16.14
C PHE A 270 -1.88 -9.16 -17.22
N GLY A 271 -0.57 -8.96 -17.33
CA GLY A 271 0.26 -9.69 -18.31
C GLY A 271 0.29 -11.19 -18.03
N ALA A 272 0.60 -11.57 -16.79
CA ALA A 272 0.69 -12.98 -16.38
C ALA A 272 -0.67 -13.70 -16.45
N SER A 273 -1.79 -13.00 -16.21
CA SER A 273 -3.13 -13.58 -16.36
C SER A 273 -3.54 -13.75 -17.82
N ALA A 274 -3.21 -12.79 -18.70
CA ALA A 274 -3.43 -12.91 -20.14
C ALA A 274 -2.70 -14.12 -20.75
N ASP A 275 -1.48 -14.39 -20.28
CA ASP A 275 -0.70 -15.55 -20.73
C ASP A 275 -1.39 -16.88 -20.46
N ARG A 276 -2.15 -16.98 -19.36
CA ARG A 276 -2.87 -18.19 -18.93
C ARG A 276 -4.30 -18.31 -19.49
N GLY A 277 -4.71 -17.38 -20.34
CA GLY A 277 -5.98 -17.43 -21.04
C GLY A 277 -7.01 -16.35 -20.64
N LYS A 278 -8.03 -16.22 -21.48
CA LYS A 278 -9.02 -15.13 -21.45
C LYS A 278 -9.82 -15.07 -20.16
N GLU A 279 -10.15 -16.22 -19.56
CA GLU A 279 -10.96 -16.26 -18.34
C GLU A 279 -10.19 -15.74 -17.13
N ASN A 280 -8.89 -16.02 -17.02
CA ASN A 280 -8.05 -15.46 -15.97
C ASN A 280 -7.90 -13.94 -16.10
N PHE A 281 -7.69 -13.46 -17.32
CA PHE A 281 -7.61 -12.03 -17.60
C PHE A 281 -8.89 -11.31 -17.22
N LYS A 282 -10.05 -11.88 -17.56
CA LYS A 282 -11.36 -11.33 -17.18
C LYS A 282 -11.59 -11.33 -15.67
N GLU A 283 -11.15 -12.37 -14.96
CA GLU A 283 -11.22 -12.43 -13.50
C GLU A 283 -10.34 -11.33 -12.87
N THR A 284 -9.13 -11.20 -13.40
CA THR A 284 -8.18 -10.15 -13.02
C THR A 284 -8.76 -8.75 -13.25
N ALA A 285 -9.33 -8.49 -14.43
CA ALA A 285 -9.93 -7.20 -14.78
C ALA A 285 -11.10 -6.82 -13.87
N THR A 286 -11.88 -7.80 -13.40
CA THR A 286 -13.00 -7.53 -12.48
C THR A 286 -12.54 -7.27 -11.05
N ARG A 287 -11.50 -7.97 -10.57
CA ARG A 287 -11.04 -7.88 -9.18
C ARG A 287 -10.07 -6.71 -8.97
N PHE A 288 -9.17 -6.48 -9.92
CA PHE A 288 -8.06 -5.55 -9.75
C PHE A 288 -8.48 -4.13 -9.38
N PRO A 289 -9.47 -3.48 -10.01
CA PRO A 289 -9.85 -2.11 -9.64
C PRO A 289 -10.28 -1.96 -8.18
N LEU A 290 -11.01 -2.96 -7.65
CA LEU A 290 -11.47 -2.97 -6.26
C LEU A 290 -10.30 -3.20 -5.30
N VAL A 291 -9.46 -4.20 -5.58
CA VAL A 291 -8.30 -4.52 -4.75
C VAL A 291 -7.26 -3.41 -4.79
N ALA A 292 -6.93 -2.87 -5.96
CA ALA A 292 -5.99 -1.78 -6.13
C ALA A 292 -6.42 -0.53 -5.36
N LEU A 293 -7.69 -0.13 -5.49
CA LEU A 293 -8.24 0.99 -4.73
C LEU A 293 -8.16 0.70 -3.22
N TYR A 294 -8.44 -0.52 -2.81
CA TYR A 294 -8.40 -0.95 -1.43
C TYR A 294 -6.98 -1.01 -0.86
N VAL A 295 -5.98 -1.54 -1.55
CA VAL A 295 -4.58 -1.54 -1.06
C VAL A 295 -4.09 -0.09 -0.88
N ILE A 296 -4.35 0.78 -1.86
CA ILE A 296 -3.92 2.18 -1.83
C ILE A 296 -4.60 2.98 -0.70
N THR A 297 -5.93 2.85 -0.57
CA THR A 297 -6.73 3.70 0.33
C THR A 297 -7.06 3.03 1.67
N GLY A 298 -7.05 1.70 1.70
CA GLY A 298 -7.53 0.81 2.76
C GLY A 298 -8.84 1.25 3.37
N SER A 299 -8.89 1.28 4.70
CA SER A 299 -10.12 1.60 5.41
C SER A 299 -10.53 3.07 5.30
N GLU A 300 -9.74 3.98 4.69
CA GLU A 300 -10.06 5.42 4.66
C GLU A 300 -11.39 5.74 3.99
N LEU A 301 -11.75 5.00 2.95
CA LEU A 301 -13.02 5.19 2.25
C LEU A 301 -14.21 4.77 3.13
N VAL A 302 -14.09 3.61 3.77
CA VAL A 302 -15.10 3.08 4.70
C VAL A 302 -15.22 4.01 5.91
N GLU A 303 -14.09 4.47 6.46
CA GLU A 303 -14.03 5.39 7.60
C GLU A 303 -14.73 6.72 7.29
N LYS A 304 -14.50 7.30 6.10
CA LYS A 304 -15.21 8.51 5.65
C LYS A 304 -16.73 8.30 5.57
N GLY A 305 -17.16 7.14 5.07
CA GLY A 305 -18.58 6.75 5.03
C GLY A 305 -19.19 6.66 6.43
N PHE A 306 -18.57 5.88 7.31
CA PHE A 306 -18.99 5.72 8.71
C PHE A 306 -19.01 7.06 9.44
N ARG A 307 -17.98 7.89 9.28
CA ARG A 307 -17.92 9.24 9.86
C ARG A 307 -19.11 10.10 9.44
N LYS A 308 -19.51 10.05 8.17
CA LYS A 308 -20.68 10.78 7.67
C LYS A 308 -21.98 10.28 8.31
N ILE A 309 -22.10 8.97 8.52
CA ILE A 309 -23.25 8.36 9.21
C ILE A 309 -23.29 8.80 10.68
N LEU A 310 -22.16 8.69 11.40
CA LEU A 310 -22.06 9.06 12.81
C LEU A 310 -22.38 10.53 13.05
N TYR A 311 -21.89 11.41 12.18
CA TYR A 311 -22.23 12.83 12.22
C TYR A 311 -23.73 13.06 12.06
N LYS A 312 -24.37 12.42 11.05
CA LYS A 312 -25.82 12.54 10.83
C LYS A 312 -26.64 12.04 12.02
N MET A 313 -26.17 10.99 12.70
CA MET A 313 -26.81 10.44 13.91
C MET A 313 -26.50 11.24 15.18
N GLY A 314 -25.73 12.33 15.10
CA GLY A 314 -25.32 13.11 16.26
C GLY A 314 -24.40 12.37 17.24
N LYS A 315 -23.70 11.32 16.78
CA LYS A 315 -22.74 10.56 17.60
C LYS A 315 -21.32 11.11 17.44
N CYS A 316 -20.49 10.90 18.47
CA CYS A 316 -19.08 11.31 18.52
C CYS A 316 -18.81 12.81 18.31
N LYS A 317 -19.69 13.68 18.83
CA LYS A 317 -19.61 15.14 18.68
C LYS A 317 -18.32 15.77 19.23
N ASP A 318 -17.66 15.10 20.18
CA ASP A 318 -16.42 15.61 20.77
C ASP A 318 -15.21 15.44 19.82
N LEU A 319 -15.32 14.55 18.83
CA LEU A 319 -14.26 14.28 17.86
C LEU A 319 -14.60 14.69 16.43
N ILE A 320 -15.88 14.67 16.04
CA ILE A 320 -16.31 15.01 14.69
C ILE A 320 -16.73 16.48 14.67
N GLY A 321 -15.83 17.34 14.17
CA GLY A 321 -16.12 18.76 13.96
C GLY A 321 -17.18 19.02 12.89
N LYS A 322 -17.65 20.26 12.77
CA LYS A 322 -18.59 20.70 11.69
C LYS A 322 -18.00 20.49 10.30
N ASP A 323 -16.67 20.58 10.19
CA ASP A 323 -15.88 20.29 8.99
C ASP A 323 -15.61 18.79 8.77
N LYS A 324 -16.09 17.93 9.68
CA LYS A 324 -15.88 16.47 9.73
C LYS A 324 -14.41 16.08 9.86
N ASN A 325 -13.55 17.00 10.27
CA ASN A 325 -12.19 16.67 10.65
C ASN A 325 -12.18 16.01 12.03
N ILE A 326 -11.19 15.14 12.21
CA ILE A 326 -10.99 14.38 13.44
C ILE A 326 -9.55 14.64 13.89
N PRO A 327 -9.33 15.00 15.16
CA PRO A 327 -7.99 15.18 15.70
C PRO A 327 -7.19 13.86 15.64
N LYS A 328 -5.86 13.95 15.57
CA LYS A 328 -5.02 12.75 15.64
C LYS A 328 -5.11 12.14 17.04
N PHE A 329 -4.83 10.85 17.13
CA PHE A 329 -4.81 10.13 18.39
C PHE A 329 -3.84 10.79 19.38
N ASP A 330 -2.68 11.22 18.90
CA ASP A 330 -1.66 11.90 19.70
C ASP A 330 -2.07 13.32 20.19
N ASP A 331 -3.24 13.83 19.78
CA ASP A 331 -3.81 15.09 20.25
C ASP A 331 -4.93 14.88 21.30
N LEU A 332 -5.39 13.64 21.50
CA LEU A 332 -6.52 13.34 22.40
C LEU A 332 -6.25 13.69 23.86
N GLY A 333 -5.00 13.62 24.34
CA GLY A 333 -4.66 14.00 25.71
C GLY A 333 -4.87 15.49 25.96
N VAL A 334 -4.45 16.34 25.03
CA VAL A 334 -4.65 17.80 25.10
C VAL A 334 -6.14 18.14 25.04
N LEU A 335 -6.88 17.44 24.17
CA LEU A 335 -8.33 17.62 24.09
C LEU A 335 -9.04 17.17 25.38
N ALA A 336 -8.61 16.07 26.00
CA ALA A 336 -9.15 15.60 27.27
C ALA A 336 -8.90 16.60 28.41
N GLU A 337 -7.71 17.19 28.49
CA GLU A 337 -7.39 18.23 29.48
C GLU A 337 -8.29 19.45 29.32
N LYS A 338 -8.56 19.87 28.07
CA LYS A 338 -9.48 20.97 27.78
C LYS A 338 -10.92 20.64 28.22
N LEU A 339 -11.45 19.49 27.81
CA LEU A 339 -12.82 19.08 28.13
C LEU A 339 -13.02 18.84 29.63
N ALA A 340 -12.01 18.33 30.33
CA ALA A 340 -12.06 18.12 31.77
C ALA A 340 -12.27 19.44 32.54
N LYS A 341 -11.61 20.52 32.10
CA LYS A 341 -11.80 21.88 32.65
C LYS A 341 -13.19 22.42 32.35
N GLU A 342 -13.64 22.33 31.09
CA GLU A 342 -14.95 22.84 30.66
C GLU A 342 -16.12 22.13 31.35
N ARG A 343 -15.99 20.81 31.56
CA ARG A 343 -17.06 19.94 32.08
C ARG A 343 -16.94 19.66 33.58
N LYS A 344 -15.97 20.27 34.27
CA LYS A 344 -15.62 19.97 35.68
C LYS A 344 -15.52 18.46 35.93
N SER A 345 -14.73 17.76 35.11
CA SER A 345 -14.52 16.32 35.19
C SER A 345 -13.04 15.93 35.24
N THR A 346 -12.73 14.64 35.33
CA THR A 346 -11.35 14.15 35.35
C THR A 346 -10.82 13.94 33.92
N VAL A 347 -9.53 14.23 33.72
CA VAL A 347 -8.85 14.04 32.43
C VAL A 347 -8.96 12.59 31.96
N GLU A 348 -8.84 11.61 32.86
CA GLU A 348 -8.95 10.19 32.54
C GLU A 348 -10.35 9.81 32.01
N LYS A 349 -11.41 10.38 32.58
CA LYS A 349 -12.79 10.11 32.16
C LYS A 349 -13.05 10.68 30.77
N GLU A 350 -12.66 11.93 30.52
CA GLU A 350 -12.78 12.55 29.20
C GLU A 350 -11.91 11.83 28.18
N TYR A 351 -10.67 11.48 28.54
CA TYR A 351 -9.77 10.71 27.68
C TYR A 351 -10.36 9.37 27.27
N LYS A 352 -10.92 8.61 28.22
CA LYS A 352 -11.61 7.34 27.95
C LYS A 352 -12.81 7.53 27.01
N SER A 353 -13.58 8.61 27.17
CA SER A 353 -14.69 8.96 26.27
C SER A 353 -14.21 9.22 24.85
N LEU A 354 -13.19 10.07 24.69
CA LEU A 354 -12.58 10.39 23.40
C LEU A 354 -12.02 9.14 22.72
N VAL A 355 -11.31 8.27 23.47
CA VAL A 355 -10.79 7.02 22.92
C VAL A 355 -11.90 6.10 22.44
N LYS A 356 -13.01 5.96 23.18
CA LYS A 356 -14.17 5.17 22.71
C LYS A 356 -14.73 5.72 21.40
N GLN A 357 -14.88 7.03 21.30
CA GLN A 357 -15.33 7.68 20.07
C GLN A 357 -14.35 7.43 18.92
N LYS A 358 -13.04 7.56 19.17
CA LYS A 358 -12.00 7.31 18.17
C LYS A 358 -11.98 5.86 17.69
N VAL A 359 -12.17 4.90 18.60
CA VAL A 359 -12.33 3.47 18.26
C VAL A 359 -13.55 3.23 17.40
N LEU A 360 -14.67 3.88 17.71
CA LEU A 360 -15.88 3.73 16.93
C LEU A 360 -15.78 4.38 15.54
N ILE A 361 -15.02 5.48 15.41
CA ILE A 361 -14.82 6.15 14.13
C ILE A 361 -13.79 5.44 13.25
N SER A 362 -12.68 4.93 13.80
CA SER A 362 -11.56 4.42 12.99
C SER A 362 -11.36 2.91 13.13
N GLY A 363 -11.56 2.35 14.33
CA GLY A 363 -11.40 0.91 14.58
C GLY A 363 -12.54 0.05 14.01
N LEU A 364 -13.80 0.48 14.18
CA LEU A 364 -14.94 -0.27 13.65
C LEU A 364 -14.92 -0.34 12.11
N PRO A 365 -14.69 0.76 11.36
CA PRO A 365 -14.52 0.68 9.90
C PRO A 365 -13.35 -0.19 9.47
N TYR A 366 -12.25 -0.21 10.23
CA TYR A 366 -11.12 -1.09 9.95
C TYR A 366 -11.52 -2.56 10.06
N VAL A 367 -12.17 -2.98 11.15
CA VAL A 367 -12.66 -4.36 11.31
C VAL A 367 -13.70 -4.72 10.26
N PHE A 368 -14.66 -3.83 9.99
CA PHE A 368 -15.65 -4.01 8.93
C PHE A 368 -14.99 -4.17 7.57
N SER A 369 -13.98 -3.34 7.27
CA SER A 369 -13.23 -3.41 6.03
C SER A 369 -12.47 -4.72 5.89
N ILE A 370 -12.06 -5.34 6.99
CA ILE A 370 -11.41 -6.65 6.97
C ILE A 370 -12.45 -7.77 6.72
N GLY A 371 -13.49 -7.82 7.54
CA GLY A 371 -14.44 -8.93 7.53
C GLY A 371 -15.36 -8.96 6.31
N VAL A 372 -15.78 -7.80 5.80
CA VAL A 372 -16.79 -7.75 4.73
C VAL A 372 -16.15 -7.66 3.35
N MET A 373 -15.13 -6.82 3.15
CA MET A 373 -14.58 -6.61 1.80
C MET A 373 -13.90 -7.85 1.25
N GLY A 374 -13.10 -8.56 2.05
CA GLY A 374 -12.38 -9.75 1.60
C GLY A 374 -13.33 -10.86 1.14
N PHE A 375 -14.30 -11.20 1.99
CA PHE A 375 -15.32 -12.21 1.67
C PHE A 375 -16.24 -11.78 0.53
N PHE A 376 -16.63 -10.51 0.47
CA PHE A 376 -17.45 -10.00 -0.64
C PHE A 376 -16.71 -10.07 -1.97
N VAL A 377 -15.47 -9.61 -2.03
CA VAL A 377 -14.67 -9.62 -3.26
C VAL A 377 -14.38 -11.06 -3.70
N ALA A 378 -13.92 -11.92 -2.79
CA ALA A 378 -13.63 -13.32 -3.12
C ALA A 378 -14.89 -14.10 -3.55
N GLY A 379 -15.99 -13.96 -2.79
CA GLY A 379 -17.26 -14.61 -3.08
C GLY A 379 -17.88 -14.16 -4.41
N MET A 380 -17.92 -12.84 -4.66
CA MET A 380 -18.44 -12.30 -5.92
C MET A 380 -17.59 -12.70 -7.11
N THR A 381 -16.26 -12.67 -6.97
CA THR A 381 -15.34 -13.07 -8.05
C THR A 381 -15.55 -14.54 -8.42
N ASN A 382 -15.61 -15.44 -7.43
CA ASN A 382 -15.88 -16.85 -7.67
C ASN A 382 -17.24 -17.09 -8.34
N TYR A 383 -18.30 -16.47 -7.81
CA TYR A 383 -19.64 -16.60 -8.36
C TYR A 383 -19.70 -16.15 -9.81
N PHE A 384 -19.15 -14.96 -10.12
CA PHE A 384 -19.16 -14.44 -11.48
C PHE A 384 -18.28 -15.22 -12.43
N THR A 385 -17.12 -15.72 -12.00
CA THR A 385 -16.29 -16.57 -12.86
C THR A 385 -17.03 -17.85 -13.21
N LYS A 386 -17.61 -18.55 -12.23
CA LYS A 386 -18.39 -19.77 -12.48
C LYS A 386 -19.57 -19.52 -13.43
N LYS A 387 -20.37 -18.47 -13.17
CA LYS A 387 -21.53 -18.11 -13.99
C LYS A 387 -21.14 -17.71 -15.42
N ARG A 388 -20.08 -16.91 -15.60
CA ARG A 388 -19.58 -16.54 -16.95
C ARG A 388 -19.14 -17.77 -17.73
N TYR A 389 -18.50 -18.70 -17.05
CA TYR A 389 -18.00 -19.92 -17.63
C TYR A 389 -19.14 -20.87 -18.05
N GLU A 390 -20.14 -21.08 -17.18
CA GLU A 390 -21.35 -21.86 -17.50
C GLU A 390 -22.12 -21.27 -18.69
N ASN A 391 -22.32 -19.95 -18.71
CA ASN A 391 -22.97 -19.26 -19.82
C ASN A 391 -22.21 -19.41 -21.15
N ALA A 392 -20.87 -19.44 -21.10
CA ALA A 392 -20.04 -19.67 -22.29
C ALA A 392 -20.21 -21.10 -22.81
N LYS A 393 -20.27 -22.10 -21.93
CA LYS A 393 -20.58 -23.49 -22.32
C LYS A 393 -21.96 -23.61 -22.94
N GLN A 394 -22.99 -23.02 -22.34
CA GLN A 394 -24.36 -23.07 -22.87
C GLN A 394 -24.46 -22.43 -24.27
N LYS A 395 -23.78 -21.31 -24.51
CA LYS A 395 -23.71 -20.69 -25.85
C LYS A 395 -22.97 -21.52 -26.89
N THR A 396 -22.03 -22.37 -26.46
CA THR A 396 -21.25 -23.23 -27.36
C THR A 396 -21.95 -24.58 -27.61
N ALA A 397 -22.81 -25.02 -26.68
CA ALA A 397 -23.61 -26.24 -26.79
C ALA A 397 -24.97 -26.03 -27.48
N GLY A 398 -25.40 -24.77 -27.65
CA GLY A 398 -26.63 -24.40 -28.39
C GLY A 398 -26.38 -24.03 -29.86
N VAL A 399 -25.26 -24.48 -30.45
CA VAL A 399 -24.94 -24.40 -31.87
C VAL A 399 -24.93 -25.80 -32.45
#